data_AF-A0A837AAI3-F1
#
_entry.id   AF-A0A837AAI3-F1
#
_cell.length_a   1.000
_cell.length_b   1.000
_cell.length_c   1.000
_cell.angle_alpha   90.00
_cell.angle_beta   90.00
_cell.angle_gamma   90.00
#
_symmetry.space_group_name_H-M   'P 1'
#
loop_
_entity.id
_entity.type
_entity.pdbx_description
1 polymer ?
#
loop_
_entity_poly.entity_id
_entity_poly.type
_entity_poly.pdbx_seq_one_letter_code
_entity_poly.pdbx_strand_id
1 'polypeptide(L)'
;MLKRIAVTALCVASLSGCASFISGGTGTAPVGTDSGVRSLGQVFIDSSIKRTANINLYKLDQRFKQSRINIESFHSTVLLTGQVPDPYLKQLAEDNVKAMSDVKAVHNYITVGNKVSYNTIMQDAGVTANTRALLMKAPVVSDSKVLVHTEDGVLYVMGRLNTAEINDLNNVLQNVGNVTKIVTLIDNIDLAPAPAASTASATTTPVINNVLAQPTVQTPVAIDPDQTDPASSAQ
;
A
#
# COMPACT_ATOMS: atom_id res chain seq x y z
N MET A 1 38.81 -26.86 31.27
CA MET A 1 38.46 -25.45 31.02
C MET A 1 38.73 -25.02 29.58
N LEU A 2 39.85 -25.44 28.97
CA LEU A 2 40.22 -25.12 27.58
C LEU A 2 39.16 -25.50 26.51
N LYS A 3 38.50 -26.66 26.65
CA LYS A 3 37.39 -27.07 25.76
C LYS A 3 36.18 -26.15 25.80
N ARG A 4 35.85 -25.55 26.95
CA ARG A 4 34.72 -24.61 27.07
C ARG A 4 35.05 -23.29 26.40
N ILE A 5 36.29 -22.80 26.58
CA ILE A 5 36.78 -21.58 25.93
C ILE A 5 36.81 -21.72 24.40
N ALA A 6 37.25 -22.88 23.89
CA ALA A 6 37.28 -23.14 22.44
C ALA A 6 35.87 -23.16 21.81
N VAL A 7 34.88 -23.74 22.49
CA VAL A 7 33.48 -23.77 22.02
C VAL A 7 32.86 -22.38 22.05
N THR A 8 33.09 -21.60 23.11
CA THR A 8 32.60 -20.22 23.19
C THR A 8 33.24 -19.31 22.14
N ALA A 9 34.55 -19.46 21.89
CA ALA A 9 35.24 -18.69 20.84
C ALA A 9 34.72 -19.01 19.43
N LEU A 10 34.41 -20.29 19.15
CA LEU A 10 33.85 -20.71 17.86
C LEU A 10 32.41 -20.18 17.65
N CYS A 11 31.58 -20.13 18.71
CA CYS A 11 30.25 -19.54 18.65
C CYS A 11 30.27 -18.02 18.45
N VAL A 12 31.24 -17.31 19.04
CA VAL A 12 31.37 -15.85 18.84
C VAL A 12 31.85 -15.53 17.42
N ALA A 13 32.76 -16.34 16.86
CA ALA A 13 33.24 -16.17 15.48
C ALA A 13 32.16 -16.42 14.41
N SER A 14 31.12 -17.19 14.74
CA SER A 14 30.00 -17.47 13.83
C SER A 14 28.90 -16.39 13.85
N LEU A 15 28.87 -15.51 14.86
CA LEU A 15 27.92 -14.39 14.93
C LEU A 15 28.37 -13.16 14.12
N SER A 16 29.67 -12.95 13.92
CA SER A 16 30.22 -11.80 13.19
C SER A 16 30.12 -11.91 11.66
N GLY A 17 29.61 -13.02 11.12
CA GLY A 17 29.61 -13.30 9.68
C GLY A 17 28.38 -12.80 8.90
N CYS A 18 27.25 -12.56 9.55
CA CYS A 18 26.00 -12.27 8.83
C CYS A 18 26.03 -10.89 8.13
N ALA A 19 26.57 -9.87 8.80
CA ALA A 19 26.62 -8.51 8.25
C ALA A 19 27.59 -8.40 7.05
N SER A 20 28.76 -9.04 7.12
CA SER A 20 29.75 -9.05 6.04
C SER A 20 29.27 -9.82 4.81
N PHE A 21 28.52 -10.91 5.00
CA PHE A 21 27.95 -11.67 3.89
C PHE A 21 26.85 -10.89 3.16
N ILE A 22 25.99 -10.19 3.91
CA ILE A 22 24.95 -9.33 3.33
C ILE A 22 25.57 -8.14 2.58
N SER A 23 26.59 -7.50 3.16
CA SER A 23 27.30 -6.37 2.52
C SER A 23 28.01 -6.78 1.22
N GLY A 24 28.53 -8.01 1.13
CA GLY A 24 29.16 -8.53 -0.08
C GLY A 24 28.17 -8.80 -1.22
N GLY A 25 26.89 -9.08 -0.90
CA GLY A 25 25.83 -9.31 -1.88
C GLY A 25 25.16 -8.03 -2.41
N THR A 26 25.34 -6.89 -1.74
CA THR A 26 24.66 -5.63 -2.06
C THR A 26 25.55 -4.58 -2.75
N GLY A 27 26.82 -4.89 -3.02
CA GLY A 27 27.76 -3.97 -3.67
C GLY A 27 28.30 -2.86 -2.74
N THR A 28 29.00 -1.89 -3.32
CA THR A 28 29.70 -0.80 -2.60
C THR A 28 28.82 0.42 -2.27
N ALA A 29 27.61 0.49 -2.82
CA ALA A 29 26.66 1.56 -2.54
C ALA A 29 25.95 1.33 -1.19
N PRO A 30 25.62 2.40 -0.43
CA PRO A 30 24.82 2.26 0.77
C PRO A 30 23.45 1.64 0.46
N VAL A 31 23.02 0.67 1.28
CA VAL A 31 21.70 0.08 1.14
C VAL A 31 20.61 1.13 1.40
N GLY A 32 19.55 1.14 0.60
CA GLY A 32 18.41 2.04 0.78
C GLY A 32 18.53 3.44 0.15
N THR A 33 19.54 3.70 -0.68
CA THR A 33 19.68 4.98 -1.41
C THR A 33 18.96 5.01 -2.76
N ASP A 34 18.60 3.85 -3.32
CA ASP A 34 17.88 3.79 -4.60
C ASP A 34 16.39 4.10 -4.36
N SER A 35 16.01 5.32 -4.71
CA SER A 35 14.65 5.79 -4.53
C SER A 35 13.71 5.09 -5.52
N GLY A 36 12.57 4.62 -5.02
CA GLY A 36 11.56 3.92 -5.81
C GLY A 36 11.68 2.38 -5.83
N VAL A 37 12.79 1.80 -5.38
CA VAL A 37 12.92 0.33 -5.24
C VAL A 37 12.20 -0.15 -3.98
N ARG A 38 11.51 -1.30 -4.08
CA ARG A 38 10.91 -1.95 -2.92
C ARG A 38 11.97 -2.56 -2.01
N SER A 39 11.96 -2.20 -0.73
CA SER A 39 12.71 -2.92 0.29
C SER A 39 12.15 -4.34 0.47
N LEU A 40 12.97 -5.26 0.99
CA LEU A 40 12.50 -6.62 1.30
C LEU A 40 11.27 -6.60 2.23
N GLY A 41 11.28 -5.73 3.24
CA GLY A 41 10.14 -5.54 4.13
C GLY A 41 8.87 -5.11 3.38
N GLN A 42 8.99 -4.17 2.44
CA GLN A 42 7.85 -3.75 1.61
C GLN A 42 7.33 -4.88 0.72
N VAL A 43 8.20 -5.71 0.14
CA VAL A 43 7.78 -6.88 -0.66
C VAL A 43 6.98 -7.87 0.19
N PHE A 44 7.39 -8.10 1.44
CA PHE A 44 6.63 -8.94 2.37
C PHE A 44 5.27 -8.34 2.73
N ILE A 45 5.21 -7.02 3.01
CA ILE A 45 3.96 -6.32 3.28
C ILE A 45 3.00 -6.42 2.09
N ASP A 46 3.47 -6.12 0.87
CA ASP A 46 2.67 -6.21 -0.36
C ASP A 46 2.13 -7.65 -0.57
N SER A 47 2.95 -8.67 -0.32
CA SER A 47 2.54 -10.08 -0.40
C SER A 47 1.50 -10.45 0.66
N SER A 48 1.66 -9.94 1.88
CA SER A 48 0.69 -10.12 2.97
C SER A 48 -0.67 -9.50 2.63
N ILE A 49 -0.66 -8.29 2.06
CA ILE A 49 -1.87 -7.60 1.58
C ILE A 49 -2.58 -8.47 0.55
N LYS A 50 -1.88 -8.88 -0.52
CA LYS A 50 -2.44 -9.73 -1.58
C LYS A 50 -3.06 -11.01 -1.01
N ARG A 51 -2.34 -11.71 -0.14
CA ARG A 51 -2.79 -12.97 0.45
C ARG A 51 -4.04 -12.78 1.31
N THR A 52 -4.01 -11.81 2.21
CA THR A 52 -5.11 -11.53 3.14
C THR A 52 -6.35 -11.10 2.39
N ALA A 53 -6.21 -10.19 1.42
CA ALA A 53 -7.30 -9.74 0.57
C ALA A 53 -7.97 -10.90 -0.18
N ASN A 54 -7.17 -11.77 -0.82
CA ASN A 54 -7.69 -12.95 -1.53
C ASN A 54 -8.46 -13.90 -0.61
N ILE A 55 -7.92 -14.18 0.58
CA ILE A 55 -8.59 -15.04 1.56
C ILE A 55 -9.92 -14.43 2.00
N ASN A 56 -9.94 -13.13 2.26
CA ASN A 56 -11.13 -12.44 2.73
C ASN A 56 -12.25 -12.42 1.68
N LEU A 57 -11.94 -12.26 0.39
CA LEU A 57 -12.96 -12.31 -0.67
C LEU A 57 -13.82 -13.58 -0.55
N TYR A 58 -13.18 -14.75 -0.46
CA TYR A 58 -13.90 -16.03 -0.33
C TYR A 58 -14.69 -16.18 0.98
N LYS A 59 -14.32 -15.46 2.04
CA LYS A 59 -15.03 -15.46 3.32
C LYS A 59 -16.23 -14.51 3.32
N LEU A 60 -16.11 -13.38 2.61
CA LEU A 60 -17.13 -12.34 2.56
C LEU A 60 -18.35 -12.77 1.73
N ASP A 61 -18.12 -13.41 0.58
CA ASP A 61 -19.21 -13.90 -0.28
C ASP A 61 -18.79 -15.11 -1.12
N GLN A 62 -19.61 -16.16 -1.15
CA GLN A 62 -19.32 -17.36 -1.93
C GLN A 62 -19.36 -17.13 -3.44
N ARG A 63 -20.08 -16.10 -3.92
CA ARG A 63 -20.16 -15.74 -5.34
C ARG A 63 -18.82 -15.27 -5.92
N PHE A 64 -17.84 -14.88 -5.09
CA PHE A 64 -16.49 -14.63 -5.56
C PHE A 64 -15.83 -15.87 -6.19
N LYS A 65 -16.28 -17.10 -5.87
CA LYS A 65 -15.84 -18.33 -6.55
C LYS A 65 -16.22 -18.37 -8.04
N GLN A 66 -17.27 -17.65 -8.43
CA GLN A 66 -17.70 -17.53 -9.82
C GLN A 66 -17.02 -16.35 -10.54
N SER A 67 -16.39 -15.45 -9.77
CA SER A 67 -15.67 -14.28 -10.27
C SER A 67 -14.23 -14.63 -10.61
N ARG A 68 -13.57 -13.75 -11.35
CA ARG A 68 -12.12 -13.77 -11.55
C ARG A 68 -11.59 -12.41 -11.11
N ILE A 69 -10.89 -12.35 -9.99
CA ILE A 69 -10.33 -11.11 -9.46
C ILE A 69 -8.84 -11.31 -9.29
N ASN A 70 -8.03 -10.39 -9.81
CA ASN A 70 -6.62 -10.30 -9.48
C ASN A 70 -6.41 -9.13 -8.54
N ILE A 71 -5.52 -9.34 -7.58
CA ILE A 71 -5.13 -8.35 -6.59
C ILE A 71 -3.63 -8.21 -6.68
N GLU A 72 -3.16 -7.05 -7.10
CA GLU A 72 -1.74 -6.71 -7.11
C GLU A 72 -1.47 -5.60 -6.09
N SER A 73 -0.33 -5.66 -5.40
CA SER A 73 0.08 -4.64 -4.42
C SER A 73 1.48 -4.17 -4.74
N PHE A 74 1.67 -2.86 -4.74
CA PHE A 74 2.95 -2.22 -4.94
C PHE A 74 3.05 -1.00 -4.01
N HIS A 75 4.02 -1.00 -3.08
CA HIS A 75 4.17 0.08 -2.09
C HIS A 75 2.91 0.36 -1.25
N SER A 76 2.15 -0.70 -0.90
CA SER A 76 0.86 -0.61 -0.19
C SER A 76 -0.28 0.03 -0.99
N THR A 77 -0.09 0.31 -2.27
CA THR A 77 -1.17 0.66 -3.20
C THR A 77 -1.65 -0.60 -3.90
N VAL A 78 -2.96 -0.84 -3.87
CA VAL A 78 -3.58 -2.06 -4.38
C VAL A 78 -4.29 -1.79 -5.70
N LEU A 79 -4.03 -2.62 -6.69
CA LEU A 79 -4.75 -2.70 -7.95
C LEU A 79 -5.69 -3.90 -7.91
N LEU A 80 -6.98 -3.64 -8.13
CA LEU A 80 -8.01 -4.67 -8.32
C LEU A 80 -8.42 -4.71 -9.80
N THR A 81 -8.30 -5.87 -10.42
CA THR A 81 -8.71 -6.11 -11.81
C THR A 81 -9.52 -7.40 -11.90
N GLY A 82 -10.22 -7.58 -13.02
CA GLY A 82 -10.97 -8.81 -13.32
C GLY A 82 -12.46 -8.56 -13.47
N GLN A 83 -13.26 -9.62 -13.33
CA GLN A 83 -14.69 -9.63 -13.61
C GLN A 83 -15.48 -10.24 -12.46
N VAL A 84 -16.58 -9.58 -12.10
CA VAL A 84 -17.57 -10.04 -11.12
C VAL A 84 -18.96 -10.08 -11.75
N PRO A 85 -19.88 -10.96 -11.27
CA PRO A 85 -21.21 -11.08 -11.85
C PRO A 85 -22.14 -9.90 -11.55
N ASP A 86 -21.88 -9.10 -10.50
CA ASP A 86 -22.72 -7.97 -10.12
C ASP A 86 -21.94 -6.80 -9.48
N PRO A 87 -22.49 -5.57 -9.49
CA PRO A 87 -21.81 -4.39 -8.94
C PRO A 87 -21.56 -4.44 -7.42
N TYR A 88 -22.37 -5.19 -6.66
CA TYR A 88 -22.20 -5.29 -5.22
C TYR A 88 -20.90 -6.02 -4.88
N LEU A 89 -20.57 -7.10 -5.60
CA LEU A 89 -19.30 -7.80 -5.40
C LEU A 89 -18.08 -6.95 -5.77
N LYS A 90 -18.20 -6.07 -6.78
CA LYS A 90 -17.15 -5.10 -7.11
C LYS A 90 -16.87 -4.16 -5.93
N GLN A 91 -17.92 -3.61 -5.32
CA GLN A 91 -17.79 -2.71 -4.17
C GLN A 91 -17.26 -3.46 -2.95
N LEU A 92 -17.79 -4.65 -2.66
CA LEU A 92 -17.37 -5.48 -1.53
C LEU A 92 -15.89 -5.86 -1.61
N ALA A 93 -15.37 -6.12 -2.82
CA ALA A 93 -13.94 -6.37 -3.02
C ALA A 93 -13.07 -5.15 -2.70
N GLU A 94 -13.53 -3.95 -3.08
CA GLU A 94 -12.85 -2.69 -2.78
C GLU A 94 -12.87 -2.38 -1.28
N ASP A 95 -14.02 -2.52 -0.63
CA ASP A 95 -14.19 -2.25 0.80
C ASP A 95 -13.34 -3.20 1.66
N ASN A 96 -13.27 -4.48 1.27
CA ASN A 96 -12.38 -5.47 1.90
C ASN A 96 -10.93 -4.99 1.92
N VAL A 97 -10.42 -4.49 0.80
CA VAL A 97 -9.03 -4.03 0.70
C VAL A 97 -8.84 -2.69 1.41
N LYS A 98 -9.78 -1.75 1.29
CA LYS A 98 -9.72 -0.45 1.99
C LYS A 98 -9.72 -0.58 3.50
N ALA A 99 -10.36 -1.61 4.05
CA ALA A 99 -10.40 -1.85 5.49
C ALA A 99 -9.07 -2.38 6.07
N MET A 100 -8.10 -2.75 5.23
CA MET A 100 -6.82 -3.29 5.68
C MET A 100 -5.86 -2.16 6.07
N SER A 101 -5.28 -2.25 7.27
CA SER A 101 -4.39 -1.20 7.83
C SER A 101 -3.12 -0.95 7.00
N ASP A 102 -2.63 -1.98 6.32
CA ASP A 102 -1.39 -1.89 5.53
C ASP A 102 -1.60 -1.27 4.15
N VAL A 103 -2.85 -0.98 3.75
CA VAL A 103 -3.21 -0.43 2.45
C VAL A 103 -3.29 1.10 2.52
N LYS A 104 -2.64 1.77 1.55
CA LYS A 104 -2.62 3.24 1.45
C LYS A 104 -3.62 3.78 0.43
N ALA A 105 -3.76 3.08 -0.70
CA ALA A 105 -4.63 3.47 -1.79
C ALA A 105 -5.14 2.22 -2.52
N VAL A 106 -6.32 2.35 -3.15
CA VAL A 106 -6.95 1.28 -3.91
C VAL A 106 -7.38 1.82 -5.26
N HIS A 107 -6.95 1.17 -6.33
CA HIS A 107 -7.39 1.40 -7.70
C HIS A 107 -8.27 0.23 -8.15
N ASN A 108 -9.58 0.48 -8.21
CA ASN A 108 -10.55 -0.56 -8.59
C ASN A 108 -10.95 -0.50 -10.07
N TYR A 109 -10.37 -1.41 -10.84
CA TYR A 109 -10.66 -1.64 -12.26
C TYR A 109 -11.39 -2.97 -12.50
N ILE A 110 -12.04 -3.55 -11.48
CA ILE A 110 -12.95 -4.68 -11.68
C ILE A 110 -14.11 -4.24 -12.59
N THR A 111 -14.46 -5.07 -13.56
CA THR A 111 -15.63 -4.88 -14.42
C THR A 111 -16.75 -5.82 -14.01
N VAL A 112 -18.00 -5.41 -14.30
CA VAL A 112 -19.17 -6.25 -14.05
C VAL A 112 -19.50 -6.98 -15.34
N GLY A 113 -19.47 -8.31 -15.31
CA GLY A 113 -19.68 -9.15 -16.48
C GLY A 113 -19.18 -10.57 -16.30
N ASN A 114 -19.23 -11.33 -17.40
CA ASN A 114 -18.72 -12.70 -17.43
C ASN A 114 -17.18 -12.69 -17.36
N LYS A 115 -16.62 -13.78 -16.83
CA LYS A 115 -15.17 -14.00 -16.84
C LYS A 115 -14.65 -14.01 -18.28
N VAL A 116 -13.46 -13.44 -18.46
CA VAL A 116 -12.74 -13.52 -19.73
C VAL A 116 -12.44 -14.96 -20.12
N SER A 117 -12.34 -15.19 -21.43
CA SER A 117 -12.04 -16.52 -21.98
C SER A 117 -10.61 -16.96 -21.63
N TYR A 118 -10.35 -18.27 -21.63
CA TYR A 118 -8.99 -18.78 -21.43
C TYR A 118 -7.99 -18.25 -22.48
N ASN A 119 -8.44 -18.07 -23.73
CA ASN A 119 -7.60 -17.51 -24.79
C ASN A 119 -7.19 -16.06 -24.48
N THR A 120 -8.11 -15.25 -23.97
CA THR A 120 -7.83 -13.87 -23.51
C THR A 120 -6.79 -13.88 -22.38
N ILE A 121 -6.94 -14.77 -21.40
CA ILE A 121 -5.98 -14.90 -20.28
C ILE A 121 -4.57 -15.25 -20.80
N MET A 122 -4.46 -16.13 -21.80
CA MET A 122 -3.18 -16.47 -22.42
C MET A 122 -2.57 -15.30 -23.21
N GLN A 123 -3.40 -14.53 -23.92
CA GLN A 123 -2.96 -13.31 -24.61
C GLN A 123 -2.44 -12.27 -23.60
N ASP A 124 -3.18 -12.02 -22.52
CA ASP A 124 -2.80 -11.09 -21.46
C ASP A 124 -1.48 -11.49 -20.79
N ALA A 125 -1.27 -12.79 -20.53
CA ALA A 125 -0.02 -13.31 -20.01
C ALA A 125 1.15 -13.06 -20.98
N GLY A 126 0.91 -13.25 -22.29
CA GLY A 126 1.88 -12.93 -23.34
C GLY A 126 2.23 -11.45 -23.39
N VAL A 127 1.23 -10.56 -23.30
CA VAL A 127 1.43 -9.10 -23.22
C VAL A 127 2.23 -8.72 -21.98
N THR A 128 1.88 -9.29 -20.81
CA THR A 128 2.60 -9.04 -19.56
C THR A 128 4.07 -9.44 -19.68
N ALA A 129 4.34 -10.64 -20.23
CA ALA A 129 5.69 -11.15 -20.43
C ALA A 129 6.48 -10.30 -21.43
N ASN A 130 5.86 -9.90 -22.55
CA ASN A 130 6.47 -9.02 -23.54
C ASN A 130 6.83 -7.66 -22.92
N THR A 131 5.90 -7.05 -22.19
CA THR A 131 6.12 -5.76 -21.52
C THR A 131 7.28 -5.84 -20.53
N ARG A 132 7.33 -6.89 -19.70
CA ARG A 132 8.47 -7.13 -18.79
C ARG A 132 9.78 -7.30 -19.56
N ALA A 133 9.78 -8.03 -20.67
CA ALA A 133 10.97 -8.20 -21.50
C ALA A 133 11.46 -6.88 -22.13
N LEU A 134 10.54 -5.99 -22.52
CA LEU A 134 10.88 -4.65 -23.00
C LEU A 134 11.46 -3.78 -21.87
N LEU A 135 10.86 -3.82 -20.67
CA LEU A 135 11.38 -3.11 -19.49
C LEU A 135 12.77 -3.60 -19.08
N MET A 136 13.03 -4.91 -19.12
CA MET A 136 14.35 -5.47 -18.82
C MET A 136 15.45 -5.02 -19.80
N LYS A 137 15.08 -4.62 -21.02
CA LYS A 137 16.00 -4.08 -22.02
C LYS A 137 16.17 -2.56 -21.91
N ALA A 138 15.29 -1.89 -21.18
CA ALA A 138 15.35 -0.45 -20.99
C ALA A 138 16.50 -0.11 -20.02
N PRO A 139 17.35 0.88 -20.35
CA PRO A 139 18.53 1.20 -19.55
C PRO A 139 18.19 1.97 -18.26
N VAL A 140 17.04 2.66 -18.21
CA VAL A 140 16.71 3.59 -17.11
C VAL A 140 15.65 3.03 -16.17
N VAL A 141 14.61 2.36 -16.68
CA VAL A 141 13.54 1.80 -15.83
C VAL A 141 13.89 0.39 -15.36
N SER A 142 14.21 0.25 -14.08
CA SER A 142 14.39 -1.08 -13.47
C SER A 142 13.04 -1.80 -13.28
N ASP A 143 12.95 -3.09 -13.65
CA ASP A 143 11.78 -3.96 -13.36
C ASP A 143 11.46 -4.00 -11.85
N SER A 144 12.43 -3.72 -10.98
CA SER A 144 12.22 -3.67 -9.53
C SER A 144 11.39 -2.47 -9.04
N LYS A 145 11.29 -1.40 -9.85
CA LYS A 145 10.57 -0.15 -9.55
C LYS A 145 9.15 -0.09 -10.14
N VAL A 146 8.77 -1.11 -10.91
CA VAL A 146 7.47 -1.19 -11.58
C VAL A 146 6.81 -2.54 -11.37
N LEU A 147 5.48 -2.55 -11.44
CA LEU A 147 4.68 -3.77 -11.46
C LEU A 147 3.73 -3.68 -12.65
N VAL A 148 3.85 -4.68 -13.53
CA VAL A 148 3.02 -4.80 -14.72
C VAL A 148 2.03 -5.95 -14.56
N HIS A 149 0.77 -5.69 -14.91
CA HIS A 149 -0.30 -6.66 -14.93
C HIS A 149 -1.26 -6.35 -16.10
N THR A 150 -1.64 -7.37 -16.87
CA THR A 150 -2.61 -7.22 -17.96
C THR A 150 -3.90 -7.97 -17.62
N GLU A 151 -5.04 -7.34 -17.89
CA GLU A 151 -6.36 -7.95 -17.77
C GLU A 151 -7.30 -7.48 -18.88
N ASP A 152 -7.90 -8.43 -19.60
CA ASP A 152 -8.88 -8.20 -20.67
C ASP A 152 -8.36 -7.22 -21.75
N GLY A 153 -7.09 -7.40 -22.16
CA GLY A 153 -6.42 -6.52 -23.10
C GLY A 153 -6.01 -5.14 -22.55
N VAL A 154 -6.29 -4.83 -21.28
CA VAL A 154 -5.86 -3.59 -20.62
C VAL A 154 -4.57 -3.83 -19.85
N LEU A 155 -3.52 -3.08 -20.18
CA LEU A 155 -2.24 -3.11 -19.48
C LEU A 155 -2.24 -2.12 -18.31
N TYR A 156 -2.03 -2.61 -17.10
CA TYR A 156 -1.87 -1.80 -15.90
C TYR A 156 -0.40 -1.77 -15.50
N VAL A 157 0.12 -0.56 -15.30
CA VAL A 157 1.52 -0.35 -14.89
C VAL A 157 1.51 0.48 -13.62
N MET A 158 1.85 -0.14 -12.51
CA MET A 158 2.14 0.55 -11.25
C MET A 158 3.63 0.81 -11.14
N GLY A 159 4.02 1.87 -10.46
CA GLY A 159 5.44 2.15 -10.26
C GLY A 159 5.68 3.34 -9.36
N ARG A 160 6.93 3.47 -8.92
CA ARG A 160 7.39 4.60 -8.14
C ARG A 160 8.68 5.10 -8.76
N LEU A 161 8.57 6.15 -9.55
CA LEU A 161 9.58 6.56 -10.53
C LEU A 161 9.83 8.06 -10.46
N ASN A 162 11.02 8.50 -10.84
CA ASN A 162 11.29 9.91 -11.08
C ASN A 162 10.79 10.35 -12.47
N THR A 163 10.85 11.64 -12.77
CA THR A 163 10.34 12.22 -14.01
C THR A 163 11.07 11.69 -15.25
N ALA A 164 12.37 11.43 -15.17
CA ALA A 164 13.14 10.87 -16.28
C ALA A 164 12.78 9.40 -16.55
N GLU A 165 12.64 8.60 -15.49
CA GLU A 165 12.17 7.21 -15.55
C GLU A 165 10.75 7.11 -16.11
N ILE A 166 9.85 8.05 -15.78
CA ILE A 166 8.49 8.10 -16.34
C ILE A 166 8.52 8.35 -17.85
N ASN A 167 9.38 9.25 -18.32
CA ASN A 167 9.50 9.51 -19.75
C ASN A 167 10.04 8.29 -20.50
N ASP A 168 11.03 7.58 -19.94
CA ASP A 168 11.55 6.34 -20.52
C ASP A 168 10.49 5.23 -20.50
N LEU A 169 9.76 5.07 -19.39
CA LEU A 169 8.65 4.13 -19.29
C LEU A 169 7.62 4.39 -20.41
N ASN A 170 7.23 5.64 -20.64
CA ASN A 170 6.30 5.99 -21.72
C ASN A 170 6.83 5.60 -23.11
N ASN A 171 8.13 5.69 -23.36
CA ASN A 171 8.74 5.23 -24.61
C ASN A 171 8.70 3.70 -24.72
N VAL A 172 8.96 2.97 -23.63
CA VAL A 172 8.85 1.51 -23.59
C VAL A 172 7.41 1.07 -23.86
N LEU A 173 6.44 1.70 -23.20
CA LEU A 173 5.02 1.34 -23.32
C LEU A 173 4.44 1.56 -24.72
N GLN A 174 4.99 2.50 -25.50
CA GLN A 174 4.61 2.69 -26.91
C GLN A 174 4.98 1.48 -27.80
N ASN A 175 5.93 0.65 -27.38
CA ASN A 175 6.34 -0.55 -28.11
C ASN A 175 5.53 -1.79 -27.71
N VAL A 176 4.63 -1.68 -26.72
CA VAL A 176 3.80 -2.81 -26.29
C VAL A 176 2.65 -2.99 -27.29
N GLY A 177 2.66 -4.13 -27.98
CA GLY A 177 1.57 -4.54 -28.88
C GLY A 177 0.45 -5.30 -28.17
N ASN A 178 -0.66 -5.49 -28.88
CA ASN A 178 -1.80 -6.34 -28.47
C ASN A 178 -2.50 -5.89 -27.19
N VAL A 179 -2.56 -4.57 -26.94
CA VAL A 179 -3.32 -3.96 -25.84
C VAL A 179 -4.39 -3.03 -26.39
N THR A 180 -5.55 -2.99 -25.75
CA THR A 180 -6.64 -2.06 -26.07
C THR A 180 -6.46 -0.72 -25.36
N LYS A 181 -5.86 -0.74 -24.17
CA LYS A 181 -5.64 0.43 -23.33
C LYS A 181 -4.46 0.21 -22.40
N ILE A 182 -3.74 1.29 -22.10
CA ILE A 182 -2.70 1.31 -21.08
C ILE A 182 -3.15 2.25 -19.95
N VAL A 183 -3.04 1.79 -18.70
CA VAL A 183 -3.34 2.54 -17.49
C VAL A 183 -2.06 2.63 -16.67
N THR A 184 -1.54 3.84 -16.51
CA THR A 184 -0.33 4.14 -15.73
C THR A 184 -0.71 4.68 -14.36
N LEU A 185 -0.23 4.02 -13.31
CA LEU A 185 -0.46 4.32 -11.90
C LEU A 185 0.91 4.55 -11.24
N ILE A 186 1.55 5.67 -11.61
CA ILE A 186 2.92 5.97 -11.21
C ILE A 186 2.94 7.04 -10.12
N ASP A 187 3.58 6.72 -9.00
CA ASP A 187 3.93 7.69 -7.97
C ASP A 187 5.23 8.39 -8.39
N ASN A 188 5.15 9.67 -8.76
CA ASN A 188 6.33 10.46 -9.08
C ASN A 188 7.05 10.87 -7.79
N ILE A 189 8.31 10.45 -7.62
CA ILE A 189 9.11 10.71 -6.41
C ILE A 189 9.77 12.09 -6.36
N ASP A 190 9.88 12.77 -7.50
CA ASP A 190 10.42 14.14 -7.56
C ASP A 190 9.38 15.17 -7.13
N LEU A 191 8.11 14.84 -7.38
CA LEU A 191 6.97 15.61 -6.93
C LEU A 191 6.73 15.26 -5.46
N ALA A 192 6.99 16.22 -4.56
CA ALA A 192 6.57 16.07 -3.17
C ALA A 192 5.07 15.71 -3.13
N PRO A 193 4.64 14.76 -2.29
CA PRO A 193 3.26 14.33 -2.25
C PRO A 193 2.37 15.56 -2.05
N ALA A 194 1.53 15.84 -3.05
CA ALA A 194 0.58 16.94 -2.97
C ALA A 194 -0.24 16.72 -1.69
N PRO A 195 -0.31 17.69 -0.77
CA PRO A 195 -1.24 17.58 0.34
C PRO A 195 -2.63 17.41 -0.27
N ALA A 196 -3.33 16.34 0.15
CA ALA A 196 -4.71 16.10 -0.22
C ALA A 196 -5.47 17.42 -0.12
N ALA A 197 -6.06 17.87 -1.21
CA ALA A 197 -6.74 19.14 -1.30
C ALA A 197 -7.82 19.21 -0.21
N SER A 198 -7.49 19.81 0.92
CA SER A 198 -8.45 20.35 1.86
C SER A 198 -9.07 21.55 1.18
N THR A 199 -10.15 21.30 0.44
CA THR A 199 -11.12 22.32 0.05
C THR A 199 -11.77 22.84 1.34
N ALA A 200 -11.05 23.74 2.02
CA ALA A 200 -11.64 24.63 3.01
C ALA A 200 -12.50 25.63 2.23
N SER A 201 -13.74 25.25 1.96
CA SER A 201 -14.79 26.19 1.59
C SER A 201 -15.03 27.09 2.81
N ALA A 202 -14.46 28.29 2.78
CA ALA A 202 -14.80 29.34 3.71
C ALA A 202 -16.25 29.79 3.43
N THR A 203 -17.21 29.21 4.13
CA THR A 203 -18.56 29.75 4.22
C THR A 203 -18.54 30.87 5.26
N THR A 204 -18.37 32.10 4.78
CA THR A 204 -18.63 33.33 5.55
C THR A 204 -20.12 33.38 5.89
N THR A 205 -20.45 33.23 7.17
CA THR A 205 -21.78 33.59 7.71
C THR A 205 -21.62 34.84 8.58
N PRO A 206 -22.47 35.88 8.41
CA PRO A 206 -22.43 37.07 9.26
C PRO A 206 -23.08 36.77 10.61
N VAL A 207 -22.36 37.10 11.70
CA VAL A 207 -22.86 37.03 13.09
C VAL A 207 -23.83 38.18 13.33
N ILE A 208 -25.09 37.86 13.59
CA ILE A 208 -26.05 38.78 14.20
C ILE A 208 -26.00 38.53 15.71
N ASN A 209 -25.47 39.51 16.45
CA ASN A 209 -25.43 39.52 17.91
C ASN A 209 -26.85 39.61 18.48
N ASN A 210 -27.27 38.61 19.25
CA ASN A 210 -28.33 38.78 20.24
C ASN A 210 -27.89 38.10 21.54
N VAL A 211 -27.30 38.90 22.42
CA VAL A 211 -27.03 38.54 23.82
C VAL A 211 -28.25 38.96 24.63
N LEU A 212 -28.88 38.01 25.34
CA LEU A 212 -29.46 38.18 26.69
C LEU A 212 -30.10 36.86 27.16
N ALA A 213 -29.83 36.55 28.43
CA ALA A 213 -30.42 35.53 29.30
C ALA A 213 -29.85 34.09 29.27
N GLN A 214 -28.89 33.85 30.18
CA GLN A 214 -28.66 32.53 30.80
C GLN A 214 -29.72 32.25 31.88
N PRO A 215 -29.98 30.96 32.17
CA PRO A 215 -30.13 30.55 33.56
C PRO A 215 -29.09 29.49 33.96
N THR A 216 -28.57 29.70 35.17
CA THR A 216 -27.60 28.92 35.92
C THR A 216 -28.04 27.48 36.19
N VAL A 217 -27.16 26.51 35.93
CA VAL A 217 -27.20 25.18 36.55
C VAL A 217 -25.91 24.99 37.34
N GLN A 218 -26.03 25.03 38.66
CA GLN A 218 -24.97 24.72 39.62
C GLN A 218 -24.85 23.20 39.74
N THR A 219 -23.64 22.65 39.57
CA THR A 219 -23.32 21.26 39.90
C THR A 219 -22.72 21.24 41.31
N PRO A 220 -23.22 20.42 42.26
CA PRO A 220 -22.67 20.35 43.61
C PRO A 220 -21.26 19.73 43.63
N VAL A 221 -20.39 20.30 44.47
CA VAL A 221 -19.04 19.84 44.77
C VAL A 221 -19.10 18.58 45.65
N ALA A 222 -18.31 17.56 45.31
CA ALA A 222 -18.15 16.34 46.10
C ALA A 222 -17.32 16.63 47.37
N ILE A 223 -17.81 16.15 48.52
CA ILE A 223 -17.13 16.23 49.81
C ILE A 223 -16.24 14.99 49.94
N ASP A 224 -14.93 15.20 50.07
CA ASP A 224 -13.92 14.18 50.37
C ASP A 224 -13.88 13.93 51.90
N PRO A 225 -14.03 12.69 52.40
CA PRO A 225 -14.22 12.44 53.84
C PRO A 225 -12.92 12.34 54.67
N ASP A 226 -11.77 12.81 54.17
CA ASP A 226 -10.48 12.56 54.83
C ASP A 226 -9.72 13.84 55.24
N GLN A 227 -10.37 14.73 55.99
CA GLN A 227 -9.67 15.76 56.76
C GLN A 227 -10.05 15.74 58.23
N THR A 228 -9.03 15.44 59.02
CA THR A 228 -8.96 15.34 60.47
C THR A 228 -9.01 16.71 61.14
N ASP A 229 -9.85 16.84 62.17
CA ASP A 229 -9.90 18.00 63.07
C ASP A 229 -8.59 18.15 63.87
N PRO A 230 -8.03 19.37 64.00
CA PRO A 230 -7.17 19.69 65.11
C PRO A 230 -7.95 20.42 66.21
N ALA A 231 -7.83 19.82 67.39
CA ALA A 231 -8.26 20.22 68.72
C ALA A 231 -8.26 21.73 69.07
N SER A 232 -9.30 22.05 69.85
CA SER A 232 -9.40 23.06 70.90
C SER A 232 -8.16 23.18 71.81
N SER A 233 -7.70 24.41 72.04
CA SER A 233 -7.29 24.97 73.34
C SER A 233 -7.01 26.47 73.17
N ALA A 234 -7.85 27.34 73.74
CA ALA A 234 -7.63 28.02 75.01
C ALA A 234 -6.66 29.23 74.92
N GLN A 235 -7.22 30.42 74.71
CA GLN A 235 -7.14 31.59 75.62
C GLN A 235 -8.04 32.72 75.10
#